data_AF-A0A0F2PPT6-F1
#
_entry.id   AF-A0A0F2PPT6-F1
#
_cell.length_a   1.000
_cell.length_b   1.000
_cell.length_c   1.000
_cell.angle_alpha   90.00
_cell.angle_beta   90.00
_cell.angle_gamma   90.00
#
_symmetry.space_group_name_H-M   'P 1'
#
loop_
_entity.id
_entity.type
_entity.pdbx_description
1 polymer ?
#
loop_
_entity_poly.entity_id
_entity_poly.type
_entity_poly.pdbx_seq_one_letter_code
_entity_poly.pdbx_strand_id
1 'polypeptide(L)' 'MNKFVAIAFASAAMISSAFAGEVSGVVKSVDAATATVELETGETFKAAEGVVLGGVEAGKTVTVAFTDGTADATAISIVE' A
#
# COMPACT_ATOMS: atom_id res chain seq x y z
N MET A 1 2.76 53.55 8.39
CA MET A 1 3.77 52.72 7.70
C MET A 1 4.59 52.06 8.80
N ASN A 2 4.61 50.77 9.07
CA ASN A 2 4.40 49.59 8.24
C ASN A 2 3.64 48.50 9.01
N LYS A 3 2.70 47.88 8.30
CA LYS A 3 1.77 46.86 8.76
C LYS A 3 2.11 45.53 8.06
N PHE A 4 3.30 44.97 8.27
CA PHE A 4 3.72 43.77 7.51
C PHE A 4 4.74 42.87 8.24
N VAL A 5 4.53 42.56 9.52
CA VAL A 5 5.28 41.48 10.15
C VAL A 5 4.33 40.67 11.00
N ALA A 6 3.70 39.66 10.40
CA ALA A 6 3.39 38.39 11.05
C ALA A 6 2.67 37.47 10.06
N ILE A 7 2.81 36.17 10.31
CA ILE A 7 2.04 35.05 9.77
C ILE A 7 2.64 34.52 8.47
N ALA A 8 3.78 33.84 8.59
CA ALA A 8 3.88 32.42 8.95
C ALA A 8 3.66 31.56 7.69
N PHE A 9 4.75 30.94 7.27
CA PHE A 9 4.77 29.78 6.42
C PHE A 9 3.80 28.74 7.00
N ALA A 10 2.56 28.75 6.52
CA ALA A 10 1.68 27.59 6.60
C ALA A 10 2.17 26.58 5.56
N SER A 11 3.41 26.13 5.70
CA SER A 11 3.83 24.83 5.24
C SER A 11 3.16 23.82 6.15
N ALA A 12 1.83 23.72 6.04
CA ALA A 12 1.11 22.53 6.44
C ALA A 12 1.58 21.47 5.46
N ALA A 13 2.74 20.89 5.78
CA ALA A 13 3.09 19.56 5.39
C ALA A 13 1.82 18.75 5.64
N MET A 14 1.13 18.43 4.56
CA MET A 14 0.15 17.36 4.52
C MET A 14 0.98 16.10 4.79
N ILE A 15 1.39 15.92 6.04
CA ILE A 15 1.72 14.61 6.58
C ILE A 15 0.36 13.95 6.71
N SER A 16 -0.21 13.57 5.56
CA SER A 16 -1.16 12.49 5.55
C SER A 16 -0.38 11.30 6.08
N SER A 17 -0.51 11.02 7.36
CA SER A 17 -0.27 9.69 7.88
C SER A 17 -1.25 8.80 7.14
N ALA A 18 -0.88 8.33 5.95
CA ALA A 18 -1.52 7.19 5.35
C ALA A 18 -1.30 6.08 6.37
N PHE A 19 -2.34 5.77 7.14
CA PHE A 19 -2.34 4.53 7.90
C PHE A 19 -2.19 3.44 6.85
N ALA A 20 -1.01 2.84 6.78
CA ALA A 20 -0.79 1.67 5.97
C ALA A 20 -1.31 0.49 6.78
N GLY A 21 -2.43 -0.10 6.34
CA GLY A 21 -2.86 -1.39 6.86
C GLY A 21 -1.85 -2.44 6.42
N GLU A 22 -1.53 -3.38 7.30
CA GLU A 22 -0.70 -4.54 6.96
C GLU A 22 -1.51 -5.80 7.19
N VAL A 23 -1.54 -6.68 6.19
CA VAL A 23 -2.13 -8.01 6.30
C VAL A 23 -1.10 -9.05 5.90
N SER A 24 -1.06 -10.16 6.64
CA SER A 24 -0.25 -11.32 6.27
C SER A 24 -1.16 -12.50 5.96
N GLY A 25 -0.91 -13.17 4.85
CA GLY A 25 -1.73 -14.28 4.41
C GLY A 25 -1.08 -15.11 3.31
N VAL A 26 -1.66 -16.28 3.05
CA VAL A 26 -1.23 -17.14 1.94
C VAL A 26 -1.89 -16.64 0.66
N VAL A 27 -1.10 -16.55 -0.40
CA VAL A 27 -1.59 -16.19 -1.73
C VAL A 27 -2.43 -17.33 -2.29
N LYS A 28 -3.66 -17.04 -2.66
CA LYS A 28 -4.55 -17.98 -3.34
C LYS A 28 -4.35 -17.92 -4.85
N SER A 29 -4.31 -16.70 -5.41
CA SER A 29 -4.13 -16.49 -6.85
C SER A 29 -3.43 -15.14 -7.12
N VAL A 30 -2.75 -15.04 -8.25
CA VAL A 30 -2.09 -13.80 -8.71
C VAL A 30 -2.48 -13.56 -10.17
N ASP A 31 -2.99 -12.37 -10.45
CA ASP A 31 -3.26 -11.90 -11.81
C ASP A 31 -2.20 -10.88 -12.22
N ALA A 32 -1.27 -11.31 -13.06
CA ALA A 32 -0.21 -10.46 -13.59
C ALA A 32 -0.70 -9.43 -14.61
N ALA A 33 -1.87 -9.62 -15.22
CA ALA A 33 -2.43 -8.67 -16.20
C ALA A 33 -2.98 -7.41 -15.50
N THR A 34 -3.58 -7.60 -14.33
CA THR A 34 -4.15 -6.51 -13.51
C THR A 34 -3.29 -6.12 -12.32
N ALA A 35 -2.18 -6.84 -12.10
CA ALA A 35 -1.29 -6.73 -10.95
C ALA A 35 -2.04 -6.92 -9.62
N THR A 36 -2.87 -7.95 -9.55
CA THR A 36 -3.74 -8.22 -8.40
C THR A 36 -3.34 -9.51 -7.69
N VAL A 37 -3.38 -9.52 -6.37
CA VAL A 37 -3.11 -10.67 -5.51
C VAL A 37 -4.36 -10.97 -4.68
N GLU A 38 -4.84 -12.21 -4.76
CA GLU A 38 -5.91 -12.71 -3.90
C GLU A 38 -5.29 -13.58 -2.81
N LEU A 39 -5.66 -13.34 -1.55
CA LEU A 39 -5.26 -14.15 -0.41
C LEU A 39 -6.30 -15.25 -0.15
N GLU A 40 -5.89 -16.32 0.54
CA GLU A 40 -6.80 -17.40 0.96
C GLU A 40 -7.87 -16.92 1.95
N THR A 41 -7.62 -15.80 2.64
CA THR A 41 -8.60 -15.11 3.49
C THR A 41 -9.78 -14.55 2.68
N GLY A 42 -9.65 -14.48 1.35
CA GLY A 42 -10.64 -13.90 0.42
C GLY A 42 -10.40 -12.42 0.11
N GLU A 43 -9.39 -11.81 0.73
CA GLU A 43 -9.01 -10.42 0.44
C GLU A 43 -8.26 -10.33 -0.89
N THR A 44 -8.49 -9.23 -1.61
CA THR A 44 -7.88 -8.97 -2.91
C THR A 44 -7.21 -7.61 -2.88
N PHE A 45 -5.93 -7.58 -3.24
CA PHE A 45 -5.11 -6.37 -3.24
C PHE A 45 -4.53 -6.13 -4.62
N LYS A 46 -4.63 -4.89 -5.08
CA LYS A 46 -4.01 -4.45 -6.31
C LYS A 46 -2.66 -3.84 -5.99
N ALA A 47 -1.59 -4.34 -6.59
CA ALA A 47 -0.27 -3.75 -6.49
C ALA A 47 -0.30 -2.33 -7.08
N ALA A 48 0.10 -1.35 -6.26
CA ALA A 48 0.29 0.03 -6.69
C ALA A 48 1.42 0.12 -7.72
N GLU A 49 1.46 1.24 -8.44
CA GLU A 49 2.50 1.48 -9.44
C GLU A 49 3.90 1.45 -8.78
N GLY A 50 4.79 0.62 -9.34
CA GLY A 50 6.14 0.40 -8.79
C GLY A 50 6.26 -0.77 -7.81
N VAL A 51 5.15 -1.40 -7.39
CA VAL A 51 5.19 -2.62 -6.58
C VAL A 51 5.37 -3.84 -7.49
N VAL A 52 6.44 -4.59 -7.25
CA VAL A 52 6.81 -5.75 -8.08
C VAL A 52 6.26 -7.03 -7.45
N LEU A 53 5.40 -7.75 -8.20
CA LEU A 53 4.86 -9.05 -7.79
C LEU A 53 5.80 -10.23 -8.09
N GLY A 54 7.09 -9.95 -8.32
CA GLY A 54 8.06 -10.95 -8.74
C GLY A 54 8.26 -12.02 -7.67
N GLY A 55 7.94 -13.28 -8.00
CA GLY A 55 8.04 -14.41 -7.09
C GLY A 55 6.84 -14.62 -6.16
N VAL A 56 5.85 -13.72 -6.22
CA VAL A 56 4.56 -13.92 -5.54
C VAL A 56 3.76 -14.93 -6.35
N GLU A 57 3.52 -16.10 -5.77
CA GLU A 57 2.81 -17.21 -6.41
C GLU A 57 1.80 -17.81 -5.42
N ALA A 58 0.80 -18.51 -5.96
CA ALA A 58 -0.17 -19.23 -5.15
C ALA A 58 0.53 -20.23 -4.20
N GLY A 59 0.11 -20.24 -2.93
CA GLY A 59 0.68 -21.04 -1.85
C GLY A 59 1.86 -20.39 -1.11
N LYS A 60 2.33 -19.21 -1.53
CA LYS A 60 3.34 -18.44 -0.77
C LYS A 60 2.67 -17.61 0.32
N THR A 61 3.32 -17.50 1.49
CA THR A 61 2.92 -16.52 2.51
C THR A 61 3.50 -15.17 2.13
N VAL A 62 2.66 -14.13 2.14
CA VAL A 62 3.07 -12.75 1.86
C VAL A 62 2.53 -11.82 2.93
N THR A 63 3.27 -10.73 3.18
CA THR A 63 2.80 -9.56 3.90
C THR A 63 2.54 -8.46 2.89
N VAL A 64 1.30 -7.97 2.88
CA VAL A 64 0.82 -6.89 2.03
C VAL A 64 0.61 -5.67 2.90
N ALA A 65 1.35 -4.60 2.62
CA ALA A 65 1.05 -3.27 3.13
C ALA A 65 0.16 -2.55 2.11
N PHE A 66 -0.97 -2.01 2.55
CA PHE A 66 -1.94 -1.31 1.71
C PHE A 66 -2.35 0.01 2.37
N THR A 67 -2.85 0.97 1.58
CA THR A 67 -3.35 2.22 2.15
C THR A 67 -4.74 2.00 2.73
N ASP A 68 -4.96 2.34 3.99
CA ASP A 68 -6.24 2.14 4.65
C ASP A 68 -7.35 2.95 3.94
N GLY A 69 -8.46 2.27 3.61
CA GLY A 69 -9.53 2.80 2.77
C GLY A 69 -9.39 2.56 1.25
N THR A 70 -8.27 2.01 0.77
CA THR A 70 -8.14 1.51 -0.62
C THR A 70 -7.60 0.08 -0.66
N ALA A 71 -7.90 -0.66 -1.73
CA ALA A 71 -7.33 -2.00 -1.96
C ALA A 71 -5.96 -1.94 -2.65
N ASP A 72 -5.26 -0.80 -2.57
CA ASP A 72 -3.97 -0.58 -3.23
C ASP A 72 -2.83 -0.98 -2.29
N ALA A 73 -2.18 -2.09 -2.62
CA ALA A 73 -0.97 -2.57 -1.96
C ALA A 73 0.21 -1.68 -2.34
N THR A 74 0.78 -0.98 -1.36
CA THR A 74 1.96 -0.13 -1.51
C THR A 74 3.26 -0.90 -1.32
N ALA A 75 3.21 -2.07 -0.68
CA ALA A 75 4.32 -3.02 -0.64
C ALA A 75 3.79 -4.46 -0.52
N ILE A 76 4.48 -5.40 -1.18
CA ILE A 76 4.20 -6.83 -1.06
C ILE A 76 5.54 -7.52 -0.84
N SER A 77 5.66 -8.23 0.28
CA SER A 77 6.87 -8.97 0.66
C SER A 77 6.53 -10.43 0.90
N ILE A 78 7.35 -11.33 0.37
CA ILE A 78 7.20 -12.77 0.63
C ILE A 78 7.80 -13.06 2.01
N VAL A 79 7.04 -13.74 2.85
CA VAL A 79 7.50 -14.26 4.14
C VAL A 79 8.03 -15.66 3.86
N GLU A 80 9.35 -15.79 3.79
CA GLU A 80 10.04 -17.09 3.60
C GLU A 80 9.80 -18.06 4.76
#